data_AF-A0A662KNC1-F1
#
_entry.id   AF-A0A662KNC1-F1
#
_cell.length_a   1.000
_cell.length_b   1.000
_cell.length_c   1.000
_cell.angle_alpha   90.00
_cell.angle_beta   90.00
_cell.angle_gamma   90.00
#
_symmetry.space_group_name_H-M   'P 1'
#
loop_
_entity.id
_entity.type
_entity.pdbx_description
1 polymer ?
#
loop_
_entity_poly.entity_id
_entity_poly.type
_entity_poly.pdbx_seq_one_letter_code
_entity_poly.pdbx_strand_id
1 'polypeptide(L)'
;MLYLQTRWFGVFLHDGEKLLDYVLFPRDRESLKERIEKIWRGEILEEEKRLIKNKKVISSDRRLTSISEYADNIPFLKIQPEDFGFDYNDLRKILLDIAGKKVDEELGREDLQIIQMVKNIDELVKISNILSERIREWKNLSIHHGIEIVEKLKREVDKSIEEIK
;
A
#
# COMPACT_ATOMS: atom_id res chain seq x y z
N MET A 1 -5.59 -21.27 31.17
CA MET A 1 -6.20 -21.10 29.82
C MET A 1 -5.06 -21.03 28.81
N LEU A 2 -5.33 -21.33 27.54
CA LEU A 2 -4.33 -21.25 26.48
C LEU A 2 -4.62 -20.03 25.61
N TYR A 3 -3.59 -19.27 25.29
CA TYR A 3 -3.68 -18.04 24.53
C TYR A 3 -2.84 -18.16 23.26
N LEU A 4 -3.43 -17.74 22.15
CA LEU A 4 -2.79 -17.72 20.84
C LEU A 4 -2.35 -16.30 20.52
N GLN A 5 -1.07 -16.14 20.16
CA GLN A 5 -0.48 -14.87 19.79
C GLN A 5 0.21 -15.00 18.43
N THR A 6 -0.35 -14.33 17.41
CA THR A 6 0.25 -14.27 16.08
C THR A 6 1.19 -13.06 15.98
N ARG A 7 2.41 -13.29 15.50
CA ARG A 7 3.41 -12.27 15.18
C ARG A 7 3.82 -12.38 13.72
N TRP A 8 4.53 -11.38 13.22
CA TRP A 8 5.01 -11.34 11.84
C TRP A 8 6.01 -12.46 11.49
N PHE A 9 6.61 -13.11 12.50
CA PHE A 9 7.63 -14.17 12.34
C PHE A 9 7.17 -15.55 12.81
N GLY A 10 5.92 -15.68 13.29
CA GLY A 10 5.41 -16.97 13.76
C GLY A 10 4.13 -16.86 14.58
N VAL A 11 3.63 -18.03 14.95
CA VAL A 11 2.45 -18.21 15.80
C VAL A 11 2.89 -18.86 17.12
N PHE A 12 2.42 -18.30 18.22
CA PHE A 12 2.86 -18.67 19.56
C PHE A 12 1.67 -19.06 20.44
N LEU A 13 1.84 -20.12 21.22
CA LEU A 13 0.88 -20.58 22.22
C LEU A 13 1.49 -20.39 23.61
N HIS A 14 0.79 -19.68 24.49
CA HIS A 14 1.24 -19.44 25.86
C HIS A 14 0.11 -19.65 26.87
N ASP A 15 0.45 -19.89 28.14
CA ASP A 15 -0.52 -20.00 29.24
C ASP A 15 -0.82 -18.66 29.95
N GLY A 16 -0.07 -17.61 29.57
CA GLY A 16 -0.16 -16.27 30.11
C GLY A 16 1.11 -15.83 30.83
N GLU A 17 1.95 -16.77 31.25
CA GLU A 17 3.25 -16.49 31.87
C GLU A 17 4.41 -17.07 31.04
N LYS A 18 4.19 -18.23 30.41
CA LYS A 18 5.22 -18.99 29.70
C LYS A 18 4.76 -19.38 28.31
N LEU A 19 5.73 -19.40 27.40
CA LEU A 19 5.55 -19.97 26.07
C LEU A 19 5.47 -21.50 26.18
N LEU A 20 4.40 -22.08 25.64
CA LEU A 20 4.17 -23.52 25.66
C LEU A 20 4.58 -24.19 24.35
N ASP A 21 4.27 -23.55 23.22
CA ASP A 21 4.49 -24.10 21.88
C ASP A 21 4.57 -22.97 20.85
N TYR A 22 5.21 -23.20 19.71
CA TYR A 22 5.30 -22.21 18.65
C TYR A 22 5.55 -22.84 17.27
N VAL A 23 5.10 -22.15 16.23
CA VAL A 23 5.42 -22.45 14.84
C VAL A 23 5.98 -21.18 14.22
N LEU A 24 7.26 -21.20 13.89
CA LEU A 24 7.91 -20.10 13.19
C LEU A 24 7.54 -20.13 11.71
N PHE A 25 7.44 -18.94 11.11
CA PHE A 25 7.30 -18.83 9.67
C PHE A 25 8.62 -19.16 8.97
N PRO A 26 8.55 -19.61 7.70
CA PRO A 26 9.74 -19.69 6.86
C PRO A 26 10.49 -18.35 6.84
N ARG A 27 11.82 -18.39 6.89
CA ARG A 27 12.66 -17.18 6.93
C ARG A 27 12.81 -16.49 5.58
N ASP A 28 12.29 -17.08 4.51
CA ASP A 28 12.35 -16.45 3.20
C ASP A 28 11.40 -15.26 3.11
N ARG A 29 11.87 -14.21 2.43
CA ARG A 29 11.19 -12.92 2.33
C ARG A 29 9.80 -13.02 1.70
N GLU A 30 9.68 -13.84 0.65
CA GLU A 30 8.42 -14.01 -0.08
C GLU A 30 7.37 -14.71 0.77
N SER A 31 7.74 -15.77 1.50
CA SER A 31 6.81 -16.43 2.41
C SER A 31 6.38 -15.49 3.53
N LEU A 32 7.29 -14.76 4.18
CA LEU A 32 6.93 -13.80 5.23
C LEU A 32 5.99 -12.72 4.71
N LYS A 33 6.26 -12.19 3.53
CA LYS A 33 5.39 -11.22 2.85
C LYS A 33 4.00 -11.80 2.63
N GLU A 34 3.90 -13.01 2.10
CA GLU A 34 2.63 -13.70 1.87
C GLU A 34 1.83 -13.85 3.18
N ARG A 35 2.48 -14.22 4.30
CA ARG A 35 1.79 -14.35 5.61
C ARG A 35 1.31 -13.01 6.11
N ILE A 36 2.13 -11.96 6.01
CA ILE A 36 1.76 -10.60 6.44
C ILE A 36 0.56 -10.10 5.62
N GLU A 37 0.57 -10.29 4.29
CA GLU A 37 -0.54 -9.92 3.43
C GLU A 37 -1.82 -10.71 3.78
N LYS A 38 -1.72 -12.02 4.00
CA LYS A 38 -2.86 -12.85 4.46
C LYS A 38 -3.43 -12.37 5.79
N ILE A 39 -2.56 -12.05 6.76
CA ILE A 39 -2.97 -11.47 8.05
C ILE A 39 -3.73 -10.17 7.82
N TRP A 40 -3.22 -9.26 6.98
CA TRP A 40 -3.88 -7.98 6.68
C TRP A 40 -5.21 -8.15 5.93
N ARG A 41 -5.35 -9.19 5.11
CA ARG A 41 -6.61 -9.52 4.42
C ARG A 41 -7.66 -10.20 5.31
N GLY A 42 -7.33 -10.50 6.56
CA GLY A 42 -8.26 -11.18 7.45
C GLY A 42 -8.21 -12.71 7.37
N GLU A 43 -7.30 -13.29 6.59
CA GLU A 43 -7.23 -14.73 6.35
C GLU A 43 -6.60 -15.47 7.53
N ILE A 44 -7.03 -16.72 7.73
CA ILE A 44 -6.49 -17.61 8.75
C ILE A 44 -5.31 -18.38 8.17
N LEU A 45 -4.17 -18.39 8.87
CA LEU A 45 -2.96 -19.08 8.46
C LEU A 45 -3.01 -20.58 8.78
N GLU A 46 -2.29 -21.38 8.00
CA GLU A 46 -2.20 -22.84 8.23
C GLU A 46 -1.40 -23.15 9.50
N GLU A 47 -0.41 -22.32 9.81
CA GLU A 47 0.37 -22.37 11.04
C GLU A 47 -0.52 -22.18 12.29
N GLU A 48 -1.51 -21.29 12.22
CA GLU A 48 -2.50 -21.08 13.29
C GLU A 48 -3.38 -22.32 13.47
N LYS A 49 -3.91 -22.89 12.38
CA LYS A 49 -4.71 -24.12 12.42
C LYS A 49 -3.92 -25.31 12.98
N ARG A 50 -2.64 -25.45 12.59
CA ARG A 50 -1.76 -26.53 13.05
C ARG A 50 -1.53 -26.48 14.56
N LEU A 51 -1.31 -25.29 15.11
CA LEU A 51 -1.06 -25.09 16.54
C LEU A 51 -2.34 -25.33 17.37
N ILE A 52 -3.51 -25.04 16.79
CA ILE A 52 -4.80 -25.18 17.46
C ILE A 52 -5.28 -26.62 17.49
N LYS A 53 -5.12 -27.41 16.41
CA LYS A 53 -5.64 -28.76 16.09
C LYS A 53 -6.64 -29.50 17.02
N ASN A 54 -6.58 -29.43 18.35
CA ASN A 54 -7.57 -29.95 19.31
C ASN A 54 -7.62 -29.19 20.66
N LYS A 55 -7.04 -27.99 20.76
CA LYS A 55 -6.92 -27.20 21.99
C LYS A 55 -7.96 -26.08 21.96
N LYS A 56 -8.67 -25.87 23.07
CA LYS A 56 -9.43 -24.63 23.28
C LYS A 56 -8.43 -23.51 23.55
N VAL A 57 -8.33 -22.57 22.62
CA VAL A 57 -7.45 -21.42 22.73
C VAL A 57 -8.26 -20.13 22.65
N ILE A 58 -7.73 -19.10 23.29
CA ILE A 58 -8.30 -17.76 23.29
C ILE A 58 -7.36 -16.85 22.49
N SER A 59 -7.92 -16.03 21.61
CA SER A 59 -7.17 -15.04 20.84
C SER A 59 -7.79 -13.66 20.99
N SER A 60 -6.96 -12.62 20.97
CA SER A 60 -7.40 -11.23 20.86
C SER A 60 -7.59 -10.79 19.40
N ASP A 61 -7.24 -11.65 18.44
CA ASP A 61 -7.39 -11.35 17.02
C ASP A 61 -8.77 -11.78 16.52
N ARG A 62 -9.59 -10.81 16.10
CA ARG A 62 -10.94 -11.03 15.58
C ARG A 62 -10.96 -11.95 14.36
N ARG A 63 -9.88 -11.99 13.56
CA ARG A 63 -9.77 -12.87 12.40
C ARG A 63 -9.88 -14.35 12.79
N LEU A 64 -9.43 -14.69 14.00
CA LEU A 64 -9.35 -16.06 14.47
C LEU A 64 -10.61 -16.52 15.20
N THR A 65 -11.67 -15.72 15.25
CA THR A 65 -12.93 -16.07 15.92
C THR A 65 -13.54 -17.37 15.35
N SER A 66 -13.25 -17.72 14.09
CA SER A 66 -13.71 -18.98 13.49
C SER A 66 -13.00 -20.22 14.03
N ILE A 67 -11.81 -20.08 14.65
CA ILE A 67 -10.98 -21.20 15.13
C ILE A 67 -10.55 -21.07 16.60
N SER A 68 -10.87 -19.96 17.27
CA SER A 68 -10.51 -19.65 18.65
C SER A 68 -11.59 -18.83 19.34
N GLU A 69 -11.67 -18.92 20.67
CA GLU A 69 -12.56 -18.06 21.46
C GLU A 69 -11.97 -16.64 21.51
N TYR A 70 -12.78 -15.62 21.22
CA TYR A 70 -12.32 -14.24 21.22
C TYR A 70 -12.39 -13.63 22.63
N ALA A 71 -11.33 -12.94 23.06
CA ALA A 71 -11.35 -12.10 24.25
C ALA A 71 -10.45 -10.87 24.08
N ASP A 72 -10.94 -9.68 24.47
CA ASP A 72 -10.20 -8.42 24.34
C ASP A 72 -9.02 -8.30 25.31
N ASN A 73 -9.12 -8.90 26.50
CA ASN A 73 -8.15 -8.72 27.58
C ASN A 73 -7.43 -10.03 27.92
N ILE A 74 -6.60 -10.52 26.99
CA ILE A 74 -5.75 -11.68 27.21
C ILE A 74 -4.39 -11.26 27.77
N PRO A 75 -3.74 -12.10 28.61
CA PRO A 75 -2.36 -11.88 29.01
C PRO A 75 -1.46 -11.73 27.78
N PHE A 76 -0.59 -10.73 27.76
CA PHE A 76 0.34 -10.53 26.66
C PHE A 76 1.72 -11.04 27.04
N LEU A 77 2.23 -12.01 26.28
CA LEU A 77 3.62 -12.43 26.41
C LEU A 77 4.50 -11.58 25.48
N LYS A 78 5.59 -11.02 26.01
CA LYS A 78 6.58 -10.30 25.22
C LYS A 78 7.49 -11.33 24.54
N ILE A 79 7.24 -11.56 23.25
CA ILE A 79 8.00 -12.49 22.41
C ILE A 79 8.82 -11.65 21.43
N GLN A 80 10.15 -11.72 21.50
CA GLN A 80 11.03 -10.93 20.65
C GLN A 80 11.47 -11.74 19.42
N PRO A 81 11.55 -11.13 18.23
CA PRO A 81 12.01 -11.80 17.02
C PRO A 81 13.47 -12.25 17.10
N GLU A 82 14.32 -11.51 17.83
CA GLU A 82 15.75 -11.82 17.99
C GLU A 82 15.98 -13.18 18.64
N ASP A 83 15.12 -13.57 19.58
CA ASP A 83 15.18 -14.86 20.28
C ASP A 83 15.02 -16.05 19.31
N PHE A 84 14.42 -15.81 18.14
CA PHE A 84 14.16 -16.82 17.11
C PHE A 84 14.99 -16.60 15.85
N GLY A 85 15.98 -15.68 15.91
CA GLY A 85 16.90 -15.38 14.82
C GLY A 85 16.27 -14.59 13.67
N PHE A 86 15.28 -13.75 13.97
CA PHE A 86 14.70 -12.79 13.03
C PHE A 86 15.19 -11.36 13.33
N ASP A 87 15.44 -10.57 12.29
CA ASP A 87 15.84 -9.16 12.40
C ASP A 87 14.68 -8.24 11.99
N TYR A 88 14.46 -7.15 12.74
CA TYR A 88 13.55 -6.08 12.37
C TYR A 88 13.89 -5.42 11.03
N ASN A 89 15.15 -5.45 10.59
CA ASN A 89 15.50 -4.96 9.25
C ASN A 89 14.80 -5.75 8.14
N ASP A 90 14.60 -7.06 8.32
CA ASP A 90 13.92 -7.89 7.34
C ASP A 90 12.43 -7.53 7.29
N LEU A 91 11.80 -7.37 8.46
CA LEU A 91 10.43 -6.88 8.55
C LEU A 91 10.29 -5.51 7.86
N ARG A 92 11.19 -4.57 8.14
CA ARG A 92 11.16 -3.23 7.53
C ARG A 92 11.22 -3.31 6.01
N LYS A 93 12.12 -4.11 5.45
CA LYS A 93 12.24 -4.30 3.98
C LYS A 93 10.97 -4.92 3.38
N ILE A 94 10.33 -5.84 4.08
CA ILE A 94 9.07 -6.45 3.64
C ILE A 94 7.95 -5.40 3.65
N LEU A 95 7.82 -4.64 4.74
CA LEU A 95 6.79 -3.61 4.87
C LEU A 95 6.95 -2.51 3.83
N LEU A 96 8.18 -2.07 3.55
CA LEU A 96 8.44 -1.09 2.49
C LEU A 96 8.04 -1.60 1.11
N ASP A 97 8.25 -2.88 0.84
CA ASP A 97 7.89 -3.49 -0.44
C ASP A 97 6.38 -3.68 -0.60
N ILE A 98 5.67 -4.11 0.45
CA ILE A 98 4.20 -4.16 0.43
C ILE A 98 3.61 -2.76 0.29
N ALA A 99 4.14 -1.78 1.04
CA ALA A 99 3.69 -0.40 0.96
C ALA A 99 3.92 0.19 -0.44
N GLY A 100 5.10 -0.04 -1.04
CA GLY A 100 5.42 0.40 -2.40
C GLY A 100 4.41 -0.16 -3.41
N LYS A 101 4.18 -1.48 -3.40
CA LYS A 101 3.19 -2.09 -4.29
C LYS A 101 1.79 -1.49 -4.12
N LYS A 102 1.35 -1.28 -2.89
CA LYS A 102 0.03 -0.72 -2.62
C LYS A 102 -0.09 0.74 -3.07
N VAL A 103 0.99 1.52 -2.96
CA VAL A 103 1.04 2.89 -3.49
C VAL A 103 0.96 2.85 -5.02
N ASP A 104 1.72 1.98 -5.67
CA ASP A 104 1.69 1.85 -7.13
C ASP A 104 0.31 1.41 -7.64
N GLU A 105 -0.34 0.47 -6.95
CA GLU A 105 -1.71 0.04 -7.25
C GLU A 105 -2.72 1.19 -7.14
N GLU A 106 -2.69 1.95 -6.03
CA GLU A 106 -3.60 3.08 -5.83
C GLU A 106 -3.33 4.24 -6.80
N LEU A 107 -2.06 4.51 -7.13
CA LEU A 107 -1.71 5.52 -8.14
C LEU A 107 -2.06 5.05 -9.56
N GLY A 108 -1.93 3.77 -9.85
CA GLY A 108 -2.26 3.17 -11.15
C GLY A 108 -3.75 2.98 -11.42
N ARG A 109 -4.62 3.33 -10.45
CA ARG A 109 -6.07 3.22 -10.58
C ARG A 109 -6.61 3.98 -11.79
N GLU A 110 -7.37 3.28 -12.63
CA GLU A 110 -7.90 3.81 -13.89
C GLU A 110 -8.78 5.06 -13.65
N ASP A 111 -9.62 5.06 -12.62
CA ASP A 111 -10.46 6.21 -12.28
C ASP A 111 -9.64 7.44 -11.90
N LEU A 112 -8.57 7.26 -11.11
CA LEU A 112 -7.64 8.33 -10.78
C LEU A 112 -6.94 8.86 -12.04
N GLN A 113 -6.46 7.97 -12.92
CA GLN A 113 -5.80 8.36 -14.16
C GLN A 113 -6.72 9.18 -15.07
N ILE A 114 -7.97 8.74 -15.25
CA ILE A 114 -8.99 9.47 -16.00
C ILE A 114 -9.24 10.86 -15.39
N ILE A 115 -9.40 10.94 -14.07
CA ILE A 115 -9.58 12.23 -13.37
C ILE A 115 -8.41 13.18 -13.65
N GLN A 116 -7.18 12.67 -13.63
CA GLN A 116 -5.99 13.48 -13.91
C GLN A 116 -5.91 13.89 -15.38
N MET A 117 -6.28 13.02 -16.33
CA MET A 117 -6.35 13.36 -17.75
C MET A 117 -7.35 14.49 -18.02
N VAL A 118 -8.55 14.43 -17.43
CA VAL A 118 -9.58 15.47 -17.60
C VAL A 118 -9.07 16.81 -17.06
N LYS A 119 -8.49 16.82 -15.85
CA LYS A 119 -7.88 18.05 -15.29
C LYS A 119 -6.77 18.60 -16.18
N ASN A 120 -5.93 17.72 -16.73
CA ASN A 120 -4.86 18.14 -17.63
C ASN A 120 -5.42 18.78 -18.91
N ILE A 121 -6.48 18.23 -19.51
CA ILE A 121 -7.16 18.85 -20.64
C ILE A 121 -7.66 20.25 -20.27
N ASP A 122 -8.32 20.39 -19.12
CA ASP A 122 -8.83 21.69 -18.65
C ASP A 122 -7.70 22.72 -18.45
N GLU A 123 -6.55 22.29 -17.92
CA GLU A 123 -5.38 23.13 -17.76
C GLU A 123 -4.75 23.54 -19.10
N LEU A 124 -4.60 22.59 -20.03
CA LEU A 124 -4.07 22.88 -21.36
C LEU A 124 -4.98 23.83 -22.14
N VAL A 125 -6.31 23.68 -22.04
CA VAL A 125 -7.27 24.61 -22.64
C VAL A 125 -7.10 26.02 -22.09
N LYS A 126 -6.92 26.17 -20.77
CA LYS A 126 -6.64 27.49 -20.15
C LYS A 126 -5.33 28.08 -20.67
N ILE A 127 -4.27 27.27 -20.78
CA ILE A 127 -2.99 27.71 -21.33
C ILE A 127 -3.15 28.16 -22.79
N SER A 128 -3.84 27.39 -23.64
CA SER A 128 -4.08 27.75 -25.04
C SER A 128 -4.81 29.09 -25.17
N ASN A 129 -5.80 29.34 -24.30
CA ASN A 129 -6.53 30.61 -24.27
C ASN A 129 -5.61 31.78 -23.89
N ILE A 130 -4.80 31.64 -22.83
CA ILE A 130 -3.82 32.65 -22.41
C ILE A 130 -2.83 32.95 -23.55
N LEU A 131 -2.32 31.92 -24.22
CA LEU A 131 -1.43 32.08 -25.37
C LEU A 131 -2.12 32.80 -26.52
N SER A 132 -3.40 32.51 -26.78
CA SER A 132 -4.21 33.18 -27.81
C SER A 132 -4.35 34.68 -27.54
N GLU A 133 -4.69 35.03 -26.31
CA GLU A 133 -4.79 36.43 -25.87
C GLU A 133 -3.45 37.12 -26.05
N ARG A 134 -2.36 36.49 -25.61
CA ARG A 134 -1.03 37.09 -25.69
C ARG A 134 -0.55 37.29 -27.12
N ILE A 135 -0.78 36.32 -27.99
CA ILE A 135 -0.50 36.45 -29.44
C ILE A 135 -1.29 37.62 -30.02
N ARG A 136 -2.59 37.74 -29.69
CA ARG A 136 -3.44 38.82 -30.20
C ARG A 136 -2.94 40.19 -29.74
N GLU A 137 -2.61 40.35 -28.46
CA GLU A 137 -2.04 41.59 -27.92
C GLU A 137 -0.73 41.96 -28.61
N TRP A 138 0.16 40.98 -28.82
CA TRP A 138 1.46 41.24 -29.44
C TRP A 138 1.35 41.60 -30.92
N LYS A 139 0.43 40.99 -31.66
CA LYS A 139 0.16 41.34 -33.06
C LYS A 139 -0.32 42.79 -33.22
N ASN A 140 -0.92 43.37 -32.17
CA ASN A 140 -1.36 44.77 -32.19
C ASN A 140 -0.21 45.76 -31.99
N LEU A 141 1.00 45.31 -31.66
CA LEU A 141 2.17 46.18 -31.57
C LEU A 141 2.74 46.46 -32.95
N SER A 142 3.15 47.72 -33.17
CA SER A 142 3.75 48.19 -34.42
C SER A 142 5.04 47.46 -34.78
N ILE A 143 5.77 46.96 -33.79
CA ILE A 143 6.97 46.14 -33.95
C ILE A 143 6.90 45.01 -32.93
N HIS A 144 7.01 43.77 -33.40
CA HIS A 144 7.05 42.58 -32.57
C HIS A 144 8.11 41.61 -33.11
N HIS A 145 8.91 41.05 -32.21
CA HIS A 145 9.94 40.06 -32.51
C HIS A 145 9.70 38.81 -31.67
N GLY A 146 9.85 37.62 -32.24
CA GLY A 146 9.75 36.36 -31.50
C GLY A 146 8.32 35.86 -31.23
N ILE A 147 7.29 36.48 -31.84
CA ILE A 147 5.90 36.00 -31.72
C ILE A 147 5.71 34.56 -32.22
N GLU A 148 6.51 34.17 -33.22
CA GLU A 148 6.52 32.82 -33.80
C GLU A 148 6.79 31.73 -32.75
N ILE A 149 7.56 32.03 -31.70
CA ILE A 149 7.86 31.10 -30.61
C ILE A 149 6.58 30.80 -29.81
N VAL A 150 5.79 31.83 -29.51
CA VAL A 150 4.52 31.71 -28.78
C VAL A 150 3.46 31.03 -29.64
N GLU A 151 3.42 31.35 -30.94
CA GLU A 151 2.55 30.64 -31.90
C GLU A 151 2.90 29.16 -32.01
N LYS A 152 4.20 28.83 -32.05
CA LYS A 152 4.66 27.44 -32.05
C LYS A 152 4.24 26.70 -30.78
N LEU A 153 4.48 27.29 -29.60
CA LEU A 153 4.06 26.72 -28.33
C LEU A 153 2.55 26.51 -28.28
N LYS A 154 1.75 27.47 -28.76
CA LYS A 154 0.30 27.31 -28.84
C LYS A 154 -0.11 26.11 -29.70
N ARG A 155 0.51 25.95 -30.88
CA ARG A 155 0.22 24.80 -31.76
C ARG A 155 0.55 23.47 -31.10
N GLU A 156 1.65 23.41 -30.35
CA GLU A 156 2.01 22.21 -29.59
C GLU A 156 0.98 21.90 -28.49
N VAL A 157 0.56 22.92 -27.73
CA VAL A 157 -0.48 22.78 -26.70
C VAL A 157 -1.82 22.33 -27.30
N ASP A 158 -2.27 22.95 -28.40
CA ASP A 158 -3.52 22.56 -29.08
C ASP A 158 -3.47 21.12 -29.59
N LYS A 159 -2.34 20.70 -30.16
CA LYS A 159 -2.12 19.32 -30.60
C LYS A 159 -2.20 18.34 -29.43
N SER A 160 -1.58 18.67 -28.30
CA SER A 160 -1.67 17.83 -27.09
C SER A 160 -3.10 17.74 -26.55
N ILE A 161 -3.92 18.79 -26.66
CA ILE A 161 -5.34 18.73 -26.29
C ILE A 161 -6.10 17.75 -27.19
N GLU A 162 -5.84 17.75 -28.49
CA GLU A 162 -6.46 16.83 -29.45
C GLU A 162 -6.02 15.37 -29.23
N GLU A 163 -4.76 15.14 -28.86
CA GLU A 163 -4.24 13.78 -28.62
C GLU A 163 -4.78 13.13 -27.34
N ILE A 164 -5.17 13.92 -26.33
CA ILE A 164 -5.70 13.42 -25.04
C ILE A 164 -7.23 13.22 -25.09
N LYS A 165 -7.93 13.84 -26.05
CA LYS A 165 -9.38 13.73 -26.25
C LYS A 165 -9.78 12.48 -27.03
#